data_AF-A0AAU3K0R4-F1
#
_entry.id   AF-A0AAU3K0R4-F1
#
_cell.length_a   1.000
_cell.length_b   1.000
_cell.length_c   1.000
_cell.angle_alpha   90.00
_cell.angle_beta   90.00
_cell.angle_gamma   90.00
#
_symmetry.space_group_name_H-M   'P 1'
#
loop_
_entity.id
_entity.type
_entity.pdbx_description
1 polymer ?
#
loop_
_entity_poly.entity_id
_entity_poly.type
_entity_poly.pdbx_seq_one_letter_code
_entity_poly.pdbx_strand_id
1 'polypeptide(L)'
;MAEQSKGEKMLPEPVLRPSGMRFPTLDVVRNARVYADEETLVVRDRRGREKRYPIGGEGIRGAIFFPPADVWETTMKHPAARWGVLIFVDAEGRYVLQIPLAQWLPEAGVIGTARLRPLECLSRTGLKQLVDTLGVPMTESETPWGREVFTSPGGGRYDWAGNTGHILWHSWLRGIGIFGWFIALVVAFSGGDGYGWVLLVAAGALFLVPGSDVVVRALAWWRTRGDGQLARACVIAPSPEPGAGATRRFRETAAVRILPGEVVLTNTFGEERWYALGGTHGIARLVRLTHPKTRADLGVELRDGDGRARGLLPWRWWFAGSVGEQHWAELVEAFQLPVSQEAFRPADNPSHADNPDFWREKHELGRDAEKMSPVHGKAVRRATIWQAGKGGNEPLLIPIFSALLVGGLFAESALGRAVGIVSALTIVAVLGPSVVHQLTSRLFWDRPDAGGPS
;
A
#
# COMPACT_ATOMS: atom_id res chain seq x y z
N MET A 1 21.31 13.42 14.81
CA MET A 1 22.56 12.95 14.20
C MET A 1 22.21 12.38 12.85
N ALA A 2 22.71 13.01 11.79
CA ALA A 2 22.53 12.56 10.41
C ALA A 2 23.53 11.43 10.16
N GLU A 3 23.06 10.19 10.17
CA GLU A 3 23.82 9.09 9.60
C GLU A 3 23.78 9.28 8.09
N GLN A 4 24.93 9.70 7.56
CA GLN A 4 25.19 9.79 6.14
C GLN A 4 24.82 8.46 5.50
N SER A 5 23.95 8.53 4.50
CA SER A 5 23.72 7.49 3.49
C SER A 5 25.06 6.91 3.06
N LYS A 6 25.41 5.75 3.62
CA LYS A 6 26.32 4.81 2.96
C LYS A 6 25.74 4.61 1.57
N GLY A 7 26.55 4.88 0.54
CA GLY A 7 26.17 4.73 -0.85
C GLY A 7 25.36 3.44 -1.02
N GLU A 8 24.10 3.61 -1.38
CA GLU A 8 23.15 2.52 -1.42
C GLU A 8 23.57 1.60 -2.56
N LYS A 9 24.19 0.47 -2.19
CA LYS A 9 24.60 -0.56 -3.15
C LYS A 9 23.32 -1.00 -3.86
N MET A 10 23.26 -0.78 -5.17
CA MET A 10 22.16 -1.26 -6.01
C MET A 10 22.04 -2.77 -5.77
N LEU A 11 20.87 -3.21 -5.31
CA LEU A 11 20.64 -4.62 -5.02
C LEU A 11 20.58 -5.38 -6.35
N PRO A 12 21.29 -6.52 -6.48
CA PRO A 12 21.18 -7.33 -7.68
C PRO A 12 19.78 -7.94 -7.76
N GLU A 13 19.19 -7.91 -8.96
CA GLU A 13 17.97 -8.67 -9.23
C GLU A 13 18.26 -10.18 -9.19
N PRO A 14 17.33 -11.03 -8.71
CA PRO A 14 15.93 -10.74 -8.41
C PRO A 14 15.69 -10.17 -7.00
N VAL A 15 14.87 -9.10 -6.93
CA VAL A 15 14.42 -8.45 -5.70
C VAL A 15 12.89 -8.35 -5.67
N LEU A 16 12.28 -8.86 -4.60
CA LEU A 16 10.86 -8.72 -4.32
C LEU A 16 10.57 -7.33 -3.76
N ARG A 17 9.46 -6.76 -4.24
CA ARG A 17 8.96 -5.46 -3.82
C ARG A 17 7.58 -5.60 -3.19
N PRO A 18 7.29 -4.87 -2.09
CA PRO A 18 6.00 -4.98 -1.44
C PRO A 18 4.84 -4.56 -2.35
N SER A 19 3.63 -4.99 -1.99
CA SER A 19 2.41 -4.48 -2.62
C SER A 19 2.23 -2.99 -2.44
N GLY A 20 1.50 -2.36 -3.36
CA GLY A 20 1.23 -0.92 -3.34
C GLY A 20 0.71 -0.45 -1.99
N MET A 21 1.37 0.57 -1.43
CA MET A 21 1.01 1.15 -0.15
C MET A 21 0.93 2.66 -0.23
N ARG A 22 0.21 3.26 0.71
CA ARG A 22 0.03 4.70 0.83
C ARG A 22 0.45 5.17 2.20
N PHE A 23 0.52 6.48 2.41
CA PHE A 23 0.75 7.04 3.74
C PHE A 23 -0.30 6.49 4.73
N PRO A 24 0.10 5.99 5.93
CA PRO A 24 1.38 6.16 6.62
C PRO A 24 2.42 5.04 6.40
N THR A 25 2.15 4.09 5.50
CA THR A 25 2.96 2.87 5.36
C THR A 25 3.88 2.91 4.14
N LEU A 26 4.15 4.09 3.61
CA LEU A 26 5.06 4.28 2.47
C LEU A 26 6.48 3.78 2.80
N ASP A 27 6.92 3.89 4.05
CA ASP A 27 8.22 3.38 4.48
C ASP A 27 8.40 1.87 4.24
N VAL A 28 7.31 1.11 4.15
CA VAL A 28 7.35 -0.30 3.76
C VAL A 28 7.73 -0.46 2.29
N VAL A 29 7.01 0.17 1.35
CA VAL A 29 7.30 0.06 -0.10
C VAL A 29 8.63 0.67 -0.48
N ARG A 30 9.10 1.68 0.27
CA ARG A 30 10.41 2.31 0.06
C ARG A 30 11.58 1.46 0.56
N ASN A 31 11.45 0.78 1.71
CA ASN A 31 12.60 0.11 2.35
C ASN A 31 12.55 -1.42 2.35
N ALA A 32 11.38 -2.04 2.45
CA ALA A 32 11.27 -3.49 2.61
C ALA A 32 11.58 -4.20 1.29
N ARG A 33 12.43 -5.23 1.34
CA ARG A 33 12.90 -6.01 0.18
C ARG A 33 13.13 -7.46 0.59
N VAL A 34 12.95 -8.40 -0.33
CA VAL A 34 13.50 -9.77 -0.20
C VAL A 34 14.37 -10.04 -1.41
N TYR A 35 15.60 -10.47 -1.20
CA TYR A 35 16.58 -10.65 -2.28
C TYR A 35 17.64 -11.69 -1.93
N ALA A 36 18.40 -12.12 -2.93
CA ALA A 36 19.55 -12.99 -2.77
C ALA A 36 20.83 -12.16 -2.59
N ASP A 37 21.65 -12.56 -1.63
CA ASP A 37 23.00 -12.05 -1.44
C ASP A 37 23.91 -13.27 -1.34
N GLU A 38 24.55 -13.62 -2.46
CA GLU A 38 25.33 -14.86 -2.61
C GLU A 38 24.49 -16.10 -2.21
N GLU A 39 24.97 -16.89 -1.25
CA GLU A 39 24.28 -18.09 -0.73
C GLU A 39 23.33 -17.76 0.44
N THR A 40 22.79 -16.54 0.49
CA THR A 40 21.91 -16.09 1.57
C THR A 40 20.64 -15.46 1.02
N LEU A 41 19.50 -15.89 1.55
CA LEU A 41 18.23 -15.17 1.40
C LEU A 41 18.16 -14.05 2.43
N VAL A 42 17.96 -12.82 1.98
CA VAL A 42 17.90 -11.64 2.85
C VAL A 42 16.50 -11.05 2.85
N VAL A 43 15.93 -10.87 4.04
CA VAL A 43 14.67 -10.15 4.26
C VAL A 43 14.99 -8.82 4.95
N ARG A 44 14.80 -7.72 4.23
CA ARG A 44 14.92 -6.36 4.76
C ARG A 44 13.55 -5.85 5.19
N ASP A 45 13.44 -5.42 6.44
CA ASP A 45 12.20 -4.87 6.99
C ASP A 45 12.00 -3.38 6.62
N ARG A 46 10.83 -2.83 6.98
CA ARG A 46 10.49 -1.40 6.76
C ARG A 46 11.43 -0.39 7.42
N ARG A 47 12.30 -0.81 8.34
CA ARG A 47 13.31 0.01 9.03
C ARG A 47 14.70 -0.17 8.43
N GLY A 48 14.83 -0.95 7.35
CA GLY A 48 16.11 -1.29 6.75
C GLY A 48 16.89 -2.37 7.50
N ARG A 49 16.30 -3.02 8.51
CA ARG A 49 16.97 -4.11 9.24
C ARG A 49 16.89 -5.38 8.42
N GLU A 50 18.03 -6.04 8.27
CA GLU A 50 18.15 -7.27 7.50
C GLU A 50 18.15 -8.49 8.42
N LYS A 51 17.34 -9.48 8.05
CA LYS A 51 17.45 -10.84 8.56
C LYS A 51 17.94 -11.74 7.43
N ARG A 52 18.99 -12.50 7.72
CA ARG A 52 19.72 -13.34 6.76
C ARG A 52 19.43 -14.81 7.04
N TYR A 53 19.16 -15.58 5.99
CA TYR A 53 18.90 -17.01 6.04
C TYR A 53 19.89 -17.72 5.12
N PRO A 54 20.85 -18.49 5.65
CA PRO A 54 21.81 -19.21 4.83
C PRO A 54 21.11 -20.29 4.00
N ILE A 55 21.60 -20.52 2.78
CA ILE A 55 21.18 -21.63 1.92
C ILE A 55 22.14 -22.80 2.10
N GLY A 56 21.64 -24.03 2.09
CA GLY A 56 22.46 -25.21 2.32
C GLY A 56 22.79 -25.43 3.80
N GLY A 57 23.74 -26.31 4.11
CA GLY A 57 24.13 -26.65 5.50
C GLY A 57 22.93 -26.97 6.41
N GLU A 58 22.88 -26.27 7.55
CA GLU A 58 21.78 -26.25 8.53
C GLU A 58 20.70 -25.18 8.22
N GLY A 59 20.82 -24.49 7.09
CA GLY A 59 19.92 -23.44 6.64
C GLY A 59 18.78 -23.94 5.75
N ILE A 60 18.33 -23.07 4.84
CA ILE A 60 17.26 -23.38 3.89
C ILE A 60 17.72 -24.46 2.90
N ARG A 61 16.92 -25.50 2.77
CA ARG A 61 17.14 -26.63 1.83
C ARG A 61 16.04 -26.80 0.79
N GLY A 62 14.85 -26.23 1.02
CA GLY A 62 13.73 -26.33 0.10
C GLY A 62 12.76 -25.17 0.23
N ALA A 63 11.85 -25.07 -0.73
CA ALA A 63 10.72 -24.17 -0.70
C ALA A 63 9.44 -24.92 -1.09
N ILE A 64 8.36 -24.69 -0.35
CA ILE A 64 7.05 -25.30 -0.59
C ILE A 64 6.04 -24.18 -0.86
N PHE A 65 5.41 -24.24 -2.03
CA PHE A 65 4.32 -23.34 -2.39
C PHE A 65 2.98 -23.94 -1.95
N PHE A 66 2.26 -23.21 -1.13
CA PHE A 66 0.91 -23.55 -0.69
C PHE A 66 -0.11 -22.70 -1.45
N PRO A 67 -0.83 -23.25 -2.44
CA PRO A 67 -1.89 -22.54 -3.13
C PRO A 67 -3.07 -22.26 -2.18
N PRO A 68 -3.91 -21.24 -2.44
CA PRO A 68 -5.10 -20.99 -1.62
C PRO A 68 -6.13 -22.12 -1.81
N ALA A 69 -6.83 -22.52 -0.75
CA ALA A 69 -7.90 -23.55 -0.83
C ALA A 69 -9.06 -23.08 -1.71
N ASP A 70 -9.55 -21.87 -1.41
CA ASP A 70 -10.51 -21.13 -2.21
C ASP A 70 -10.03 -19.68 -2.29
N VAL A 71 -9.85 -19.17 -3.51
CA VAL A 71 -9.30 -17.83 -3.74
C VAL A 71 -10.21 -16.75 -3.13
N TRP A 72 -11.53 -16.91 -3.22
CA TRP A 72 -12.50 -15.93 -2.74
C TRP A 72 -12.60 -15.93 -1.21
N GLU A 73 -12.75 -17.10 -0.60
CA GLU A 73 -12.77 -17.26 0.85
C GLU A 73 -11.46 -16.80 1.48
N THR A 74 -10.32 -17.18 0.88
CA THR A 74 -9.00 -16.74 1.34
C THR A 74 -8.86 -15.23 1.17
N THR A 75 -9.40 -14.64 0.10
CA THR A 75 -9.41 -13.16 -0.06
C THR A 75 -10.15 -12.47 1.09
N MET A 76 -11.26 -13.04 1.56
CA MET A 76 -12.04 -12.47 2.66
C MET A 76 -11.40 -12.70 4.03
N LYS A 77 -10.93 -13.92 4.31
CA LYS A 77 -10.41 -14.32 5.64
C LYS A 77 -8.93 -13.99 5.83
N HIS A 78 -8.14 -14.18 4.78
CA HIS A 78 -6.67 -14.05 4.79
C HIS A 78 -6.17 -13.31 3.54
N PRO A 79 -6.47 -12.01 3.38
CA PRO A 79 -6.20 -11.26 2.15
C PRO A 79 -4.72 -11.28 1.71
N ALA A 80 -3.79 -11.44 2.66
CA ALA A 80 -2.36 -11.59 2.39
C ALA A 80 -2.00 -12.91 1.67
N ALA A 81 -2.78 -13.97 1.87
CA ALA A 81 -2.55 -15.32 1.34
C ALA A 81 -3.45 -15.66 0.14
N ARG A 82 -4.18 -14.69 -0.43
CA ARG A 82 -5.21 -14.93 -1.45
C ARG A 82 -4.73 -15.56 -2.76
N TRP A 83 -3.42 -15.51 -3.05
CA TRP A 83 -2.79 -16.22 -4.17
C TRP A 83 -1.80 -17.28 -3.70
N GLY A 84 -1.88 -17.67 -2.42
CA GLY A 84 -0.98 -18.62 -1.79
C GLY A 84 0.20 -17.98 -1.07
N VAL A 85 1.04 -18.85 -0.54
CA VAL A 85 2.17 -18.53 0.33
C VAL A 85 3.32 -19.45 -0.05
N LEU A 86 4.53 -18.91 -0.17
CA LEU A 86 5.74 -19.73 -0.24
C LEU A 86 6.35 -19.85 1.16
N ILE A 87 6.71 -21.07 1.56
CA ILE A 87 7.41 -21.35 2.81
C ILE A 87 8.76 -21.97 2.50
N PHE A 88 9.84 -21.38 3.01
CA PHE A 88 11.17 -21.99 3.00
C PHE A 88 11.31 -22.98 4.15
N VAL A 89 11.96 -24.11 3.88
CA VAL A 89 12.15 -25.21 4.83
C VAL A 89 13.62 -25.58 4.97
N ASP A 90 14.01 -26.07 6.15
CA ASP A 90 15.35 -26.58 6.43
C ASP A 90 15.50 -28.06 6.04
N ALA A 91 16.65 -28.66 6.36
CA ALA A 91 16.96 -30.06 6.06
C ALA A 91 16.02 -31.04 6.79
N GLU A 92 15.52 -30.67 7.96
CA GLU A 92 14.59 -31.46 8.77
C GLU A 92 13.13 -31.27 8.35
N GLY A 93 12.86 -30.42 7.36
CA GLY A 93 11.52 -30.10 6.89
C GLY A 93 10.75 -29.13 7.79
N ARG A 94 11.42 -28.44 8.73
CA ARG A 94 10.83 -27.40 9.55
C ARG A 94 10.69 -26.12 8.77
N TYR A 95 9.62 -25.39 9.03
CA TYR A 95 9.39 -24.10 8.37
C TYR A 95 10.33 -23.04 8.95
N VAL A 96 10.96 -22.28 8.06
CA VAL A 96 11.95 -21.24 8.42
C VAL A 96 11.39 -19.85 8.16
N LEU A 97 10.87 -19.62 6.95
CA LEU A 97 10.40 -18.32 6.50
C LEU A 97 9.16 -18.43 5.64
N GLN A 98 8.13 -17.66 5.98
CA GLN A 98 6.88 -17.54 5.23
C GLN A 98 6.84 -16.24 4.41
N ILE A 99 6.58 -16.34 3.11
CA ILE A 99 6.40 -15.22 2.18
C ILE A 99 4.98 -15.25 1.58
N PRO A 100 4.06 -14.39 2.04
CA PRO A 100 2.72 -14.28 1.46
C PRO A 100 2.73 -13.50 0.14
N LEU A 101 2.32 -14.13 -0.97
CA LEU A 101 2.52 -13.56 -2.31
C LEU A 101 1.81 -12.22 -2.51
N ALA A 102 0.60 -12.04 -1.96
CA ALA A 102 -0.15 -10.80 -2.17
C ALA A 102 0.46 -9.58 -1.47
N GLN A 103 1.37 -9.77 -0.51
CA GLN A 103 2.09 -8.66 0.14
C GLN A 103 3.39 -8.28 -0.57
N TRP A 104 3.85 -9.08 -1.53
CA TRP A 104 5.07 -8.89 -2.30
C TRP A 104 4.81 -8.77 -3.82
N LEU A 105 3.55 -8.55 -4.20
CA LEU A 105 3.15 -8.24 -5.56
C LEU A 105 2.75 -6.75 -5.64
N PRO A 106 3.52 -5.88 -6.32
CA PRO A 106 3.27 -4.43 -6.38
C PRO A 106 1.83 -4.09 -6.79
N GLU A 107 1.31 -4.75 -7.82
CA GLU A 107 -0.02 -4.53 -8.37
C GLU A 107 -1.15 -5.31 -7.67
N ALA A 108 -0.88 -5.94 -6.53
CA ALA A 108 -1.88 -6.67 -5.75
C ALA A 108 -3.14 -5.83 -5.49
N GLY A 109 -2.99 -4.54 -5.15
CA GLY A 109 -4.13 -3.67 -4.84
C GLY A 109 -5.08 -3.38 -6.01
N VAL A 110 -4.68 -3.71 -7.25
CA VAL A 110 -5.42 -3.34 -8.48
C VAL A 110 -5.78 -4.55 -9.35
N ILE A 111 -5.02 -5.65 -9.30
CA ILE A 111 -5.38 -6.89 -9.99
C ILE A 111 -6.53 -7.60 -9.26
N GLY A 112 -7.55 -7.98 -10.03
CA GLY A 112 -8.63 -8.84 -9.55
C GLY A 112 -8.14 -10.26 -9.29
N THR A 113 -8.56 -10.86 -8.20
CA THR A 113 -8.10 -12.20 -7.77
C THR A 113 -8.36 -13.29 -8.79
N ALA A 114 -9.47 -13.21 -9.52
CA ALA A 114 -9.82 -14.15 -10.60
C ALA A 114 -8.97 -14.00 -11.88
N ARG A 115 -8.20 -12.90 -12.03
CA ARG A 115 -7.41 -12.63 -13.25
C ARG A 115 -5.98 -13.16 -13.19
N LEU A 116 -5.49 -13.53 -12.00
CA LEU A 116 -4.12 -14.01 -11.81
C LEU A 116 -4.14 -15.40 -11.19
N ARG A 117 -3.53 -16.37 -11.88
CA ARG A 117 -3.39 -17.73 -11.33
C ARG A 117 -2.33 -17.73 -10.22
N PRO A 118 -2.50 -18.55 -9.16
CA PRO A 118 -1.55 -18.61 -8.03
C PRO A 118 -0.09 -18.83 -8.46
N LEU A 119 0.17 -19.80 -9.33
CA LEU A 119 1.53 -20.08 -9.84
C LEU A 119 2.13 -18.92 -10.65
N GLU A 120 1.30 -18.20 -11.42
CA GLU A 120 1.76 -17.03 -12.16
C GLU A 120 2.17 -15.88 -11.23
N CYS A 121 1.58 -15.82 -10.04
CA CYS A 121 1.94 -14.87 -9.01
C CYS A 121 3.38 -15.07 -8.50
N LEU A 122 3.88 -16.32 -8.43
CA LEU A 122 5.29 -16.60 -8.07
C LEU A 122 6.26 -15.96 -9.06
N SER A 123 5.98 -16.05 -10.37
CA SER A 123 6.81 -15.42 -11.40
C SER A 123 6.68 -13.90 -11.36
N ARG A 124 5.46 -13.34 -11.22
CA ARG A 124 5.26 -11.88 -11.20
C ARG A 124 5.87 -11.19 -9.98
N THR A 125 5.94 -11.88 -8.85
CA THR A 125 6.60 -11.36 -7.64
C THR A 125 8.13 -11.35 -7.74
N GLY A 126 8.71 -12.12 -8.66
CA GLY A 126 10.16 -12.36 -8.71
C GLY A 126 10.62 -13.54 -7.84
N LEU A 127 9.68 -14.19 -7.14
CA LEU A 127 10.00 -15.20 -6.14
C LEU A 127 10.45 -16.52 -6.76
N LYS A 128 9.87 -16.89 -7.90
CA LYS A 128 10.34 -18.06 -8.66
C LYS A 128 11.81 -17.89 -9.05
N GLN A 129 12.15 -16.74 -9.63
CA GLN A 129 13.52 -16.43 -10.05
C GLN A 129 14.47 -16.35 -8.86
N LEU A 130 14.01 -15.82 -7.73
CA LEU A 130 14.80 -15.77 -6.51
C LEU A 130 15.15 -17.17 -6.00
N VAL A 131 14.18 -18.08 -5.98
CA VAL A 131 14.38 -19.48 -5.57
C VAL A 131 15.31 -20.20 -6.54
N ASP A 132 15.13 -19.99 -7.85
CA ASP A 132 16.00 -20.54 -8.89
C ASP A 132 17.44 -20.02 -8.76
N THR A 133 17.63 -18.72 -8.48
CA THR A 133 18.95 -18.08 -8.28
C THR A 133 19.66 -18.61 -7.04
N LEU A 134 18.91 -18.91 -5.98
CA LEU A 134 19.44 -19.50 -4.75
C LEU A 134 19.70 -21.01 -4.88
N GLY A 135 19.32 -21.64 -6.01
CA GLY A 135 19.48 -23.08 -6.22
C GLY A 135 18.63 -23.94 -5.26
N VAL A 136 17.54 -23.39 -4.74
CA VAL A 136 16.67 -24.08 -3.77
C VAL A 136 15.56 -24.82 -4.52
N PRO A 137 15.36 -26.13 -4.32
CA PRO A 137 14.26 -26.85 -4.95
C PRO A 137 12.90 -26.34 -4.46
N MET A 138 12.01 -26.04 -5.40
CA MET A 138 10.64 -25.60 -5.13
C MET A 138 9.63 -26.70 -5.49
N THR A 139 8.75 -27.05 -4.56
CA THR A 139 7.62 -27.95 -4.79
C THR A 139 6.29 -27.25 -4.52
N GLU A 140 5.23 -27.68 -5.20
CA GLU A 140 3.86 -27.27 -4.90
C GLU A 140 3.23 -28.30 -3.95
N SER A 141 2.56 -27.82 -2.90
CA SER A 141 1.86 -28.69 -1.96
C SER A 141 0.50 -29.10 -2.51
N GLU A 142 0.17 -30.39 -2.38
CA GLU A 142 -1.19 -30.90 -2.62
C GLU A 142 -2.18 -30.38 -1.58
N THR A 143 -1.70 -30.04 -0.38
CA THR A 143 -2.52 -29.45 0.68
C THR A 143 -2.59 -27.94 0.48
N PRO A 144 -3.79 -27.37 0.35
CA PRO A 144 -3.91 -25.93 0.21
C PRO A 144 -3.57 -25.19 1.52
N TRP A 145 -3.27 -23.91 1.40
CA TRP A 145 -3.02 -23.03 2.52
C TRP A 145 -4.23 -22.97 3.46
N GLY A 146 -4.03 -23.36 4.71
CA GLY A 146 -5.10 -23.45 5.70
C GLY A 146 -4.59 -23.87 7.07
N ARG A 147 -5.52 -24.18 7.98
CA ARG A 147 -5.22 -24.56 9.36
C ARG A 147 -4.27 -25.76 9.45
N GLU A 148 -4.40 -26.69 8.53
CA GLU A 148 -3.61 -27.93 8.43
C GLU A 148 -2.11 -27.66 8.27
N VAL A 149 -1.75 -26.60 7.54
CA VAL A 149 -0.36 -26.17 7.35
C VAL A 149 0.26 -25.70 8.68
N PHE A 150 -0.52 -24.99 9.51
CA PHE A 150 -0.05 -24.53 10.82
C PHE A 150 0.11 -25.67 11.84
N THR A 151 -0.69 -26.72 11.70
CA THR A 151 -0.65 -27.90 12.59
C THR A 151 0.25 -29.02 12.06
N SER A 152 0.90 -28.83 10.92
CA SER A 152 1.79 -29.81 10.32
C SER A 152 3.03 -30.05 11.19
N PRO A 153 3.74 -31.19 11.05
CA PRO A 153 4.97 -31.46 11.79
C PRO A 153 6.09 -30.43 11.56
N GLY A 154 6.11 -29.79 10.38
CA GLY A 154 6.99 -28.66 10.08
C GLY A 154 6.47 -27.31 10.60
N GLY A 155 5.21 -27.28 11.04
CA GLY A 155 4.54 -26.14 11.66
C GLY A 155 5.11 -25.82 13.03
N GLY A 156 5.32 -24.54 13.31
CA GLY A 156 5.96 -24.07 14.54
C GLY A 156 6.18 -22.57 14.53
N ARG A 157 7.16 -22.08 15.32
CA ARG A 157 7.56 -20.67 15.32
C ARG A 157 8.56 -20.42 14.20
N TYR A 158 8.05 -20.03 13.04
CA TYR A 158 8.84 -19.61 11.89
C TYR A 158 8.72 -18.09 11.68
N ASP A 159 9.64 -17.54 10.90
CA ASP A 159 9.59 -16.12 10.57
C ASP A 159 8.56 -15.84 9.50
N TRP A 160 8.01 -14.64 9.56
CA TRP A 160 7.06 -14.16 8.59
C TRP A 160 7.61 -12.90 7.93
N ALA A 161 7.85 -12.96 6.62
CA ALA A 161 8.16 -11.80 5.78
C ALA A 161 6.87 -11.00 5.49
N GLY A 162 6.09 -10.74 6.55
CA GLY A 162 4.82 -10.05 6.44
C GLY A 162 4.98 -8.55 6.48
N ASN A 163 4.57 -7.88 5.41
CA ASN A 163 4.52 -6.42 5.35
C ASN A 163 3.17 -5.94 5.89
N THR A 164 2.98 -6.06 7.21
CA THR A 164 1.81 -5.45 7.83
C THR A 164 2.00 -3.94 7.95
N GLY A 165 1.13 -3.19 7.29
CA GLY A 165 0.96 -1.76 7.54
C GLY A 165 0.49 -1.45 8.96
N HIS A 166 0.16 -2.47 9.76
CA HIS A 166 -0.34 -2.32 11.12
C HIS A 166 0.78 -2.27 12.15
N ILE A 167 0.84 -1.14 12.82
CA ILE A 167 1.70 -0.96 13.98
C ILE A 167 1.01 -1.61 15.17
N LEU A 168 1.47 -2.78 15.62
CA LEU A 168 0.78 -3.57 16.67
C LEU A 168 0.53 -2.77 17.96
N TRP A 169 1.50 -1.97 18.40
CA TRP A 169 1.35 -1.14 19.61
C TRP A 169 0.21 -0.12 19.49
N HIS A 170 -0.08 0.35 18.28
CA HIS A 170 -1.17 1.30 18.03
C HIS A 170 -2.53 0.66 18.32
N SER A 171 -2.73 -0.60 17.90
CA SER A 171 -3.94 -1.36 18.25
C SER A 171 -4.04 -1.60 19.76
N TRP A 172 -2.92 -1.92 20.44
CA TRP A 172 -2.89 -2.10 21.89
C TRP A 172 -3.24 -0.83 22.66
N LEU A 173 -2.62 0.31 22.32
CA LEU A 173 -2.92 1.59 22.96
C LEU A 173 -4.37 2.01 22.76
N ARG A 174 -4.95 1.73 21.59
CA ARG A 174 -6.38 1.98 21.34
C ARG A 174 -7.26 1.12 22.25
N GLY A 175 -6.97 -0.18 22.35
CA GLY A 175 -7.67 -1.07 23.27
C GLY A 175 -7.57 -0.57 24.71
N ILE A 176 -6.36 -0.30 25.19
CA ILE A 176 -6.10 0.22 26.54
C ILE A 176 -6.84 1.53 26.78
N GLY A 177 -6.87 2.46 25.81
CA GLY A 177 -7.57 3.72 25.93
C GLY A 177 -9.09 3.57 26.08
N ILE A 178 -9.72 2.73 25.24
CA ILE A 178 -11.16 2.49 25.28
C ILE A 178 -11.57 1.71 26.54
N PHE A 179 -10.89 0.59 26.83
CA PHE A 179 -11.19 -0.23 28.01
C PHE A 179 -10.85 0.50 29.31
N GLY A 180 -9.73 1.23 29.34
CA GLY A 180 -9.31 2.03 30.48
C GLY A 180 -10.30 3.14 30.81
N TRP A 181 -10.82 3.84 29.78
CA TRP A 181 -11.90 4.80 29.96
C TRP A 181 -13.15 4.16 30.56
N PHE A 182 -13.59 3.03 30.01
CA PHE A 182 -14.81 2.35 30.47
C PHE A 182 -14.68 1.91 31.94
N ILE A 183 -13.57 1.28 32.30
CA ILE A 183 -13.30 0.83 33.68
C ILE A 183 -13.26 2.03 34.63
N ALA A 184 -12.54 3.09 34.27
CA ALA A 184 -12.46 4.30 35.09
C ALA A 184 -13.85 4.93 35.30
N LEU A 185 -14.68 4.97 34.26
CA LEU A 185 -16.03 5.51 34.35
C LEU A 185 -16.92 4.67 35.28
N VAL A 186 -16.88 3.33 35.17
CA VAL A 186 -17.61 2.43 36.08
C VAL A 186 -17.18 2.62 37.54
N VAL A 187 -15.87 2.74 37.79
CA VAL A 187 -15.32 2.98 39.13
C VAL A 187 -15.75 4.35 39.67
N ALA A 188 -15.71 5.40 38.84
CA ALA A 188 -16.12 6.74 39.25
C ALA A 188 -17.61 6.78 39.64
N PHE A 189 -18.48 6.08 38.90
CA PHE A 189 -19.91 6.00 39.23
C PHE A 189 -20.22 5.10 40.43
N SER A 190 -19.39 4.10 40.70
CA SER A 190 -19.61 3.13 41.79
C SER A 190 -18.95 3.54 43.12
N GLY A 191 -17.90 4.36 43.08
CA GLY A 191 -17.07 4.70 44.24
C GLY A 191 -17.52 5.91 45.07
N GLY A 192 -18.49 6.71 44.61
CA GLY A 192 -18.90 7.94 45.28
C GLY A 192 -17.88 9.09 45.20
N ASP A 193 -18.10 10.17 45.98
CA ASP A 193 -17.42 11.47 45.85
C ASP A 193 -15.90 11.49 46.12
N GLY A 194 -15.32 10.37 46.60
CA GLY A 194 -13.90 10.27 46.95
C GLY A 194 -12.92 10.08 45.78
N TYR A 195 -13.41 9.90 44.55
CA TYR A 195 -12.60 9.42 43.42
C TYR A 195 -12.53 10.41 42.24
N GLY A 196 -12.47 11.72 42.51
CA GLY A 196 -12.40 12.75 41.46
C GLY A 196 -11.22 12.62 40.48
N TRP A 197 -10.12 11.98 40.90
CA TRP A 197 -8.96 11.69 40.03
C TRP A 197 -9.26 10.59 38.99
N VAL A 198 -10.25 9.72 39.23
CA VAL A 198 -10.63 8.64 38.31
C VAL A 198 -11.24 9.20 37.02
N LEU A 199 -11.97 10.31 37.08
CA LEU A 199 -12.46 11.01 35.88
C LEU A 199 -11.31 11.58 35.03
N LEU A 200 -10.21 11.99 35.67
CA LEU A 200 -9.00 12.44 34.95
C LEU A 200 -8.30 11.27 34.26
N VAL A 201 -8.26 10.10 34.91
CA VAL A 201 -7.78 8.86 34.29
C VAL A 201 -8.67 8.47 33.11
N ALA A 202 -10.00 8.57 33.23
CA ALA A 202 -10.92 8.30 32.14
C ALA A 202 -10.68 9.25 30.94
N ALA A 203 -10.57 10.56 31.19
CA ALA A 203 -10.28 11.54 30.14
C ALA A 203 -8.91 11.29 29.47
N GLY A 204 -7.88 11.00 30.28
CA GLY A 204 -6.55 10.66 29.78
C GLY A 204 -6.53 9.40 28.93
N ALA A 205 -7.26 8.36 29.34
CA ALA A 205 -7.37 7.10 28.61
C ALA A 205 -8.00 7.29 27.22
N LEU A 206 -9.07 8.08 27.09
CA LEU A 206 -9.63 8.41 25.78
C LEU A 206 -8.67 9.26 24.93
N PHE A 207 -7.95 10.20 25.55
CA PHE A 207 -6.98 11.05 24.84
C PHE A 207 -5.80 10.25 24.24
N LEU A 208 -5.43 9.10 24.83
CA LEU A 208 -4.42 8.21 24.26
C LEU A 208 -4.79 7.73 22.84
N VAL A 209 -6.08 7.65 22.50
CA VAL A 209 -6.53 7.18 21.18
C VAL A 209 -6.09 8.14 20.07
N PRO A 210 -6.53 9.41 20.02
CA PRO A 210 -6.02 10.36 19.02
C PRO A 210 -4.52 10.67 19.22
N GLY A 211 -4.00 10.64 20.46
CA GLY A 211 -2.56 10.79 20.71
C GLY A 211 -1.72 9.74 19.97
N SER A 212 -2.15 8.47 20.01
CA SER A 212 -1.50 7.39 19.28
C SER A 212 -1.55 7.58 17.76
N ASP A 213 -2.65 8.11 17.22
CA ASP A 213 -2.78 8.44 15.79
C ASP A 213 -1.78 9.52 15.37
N VAL A 214 -1.62 10.58 16.17
CA VAL A 214 -0.65 11.65 15.92
C VAL A 214 0.77 11.10 15.93
N VAL A 215 1.12 10.26 16.92
CA VAL A 215 2.45 9.64 16.99
C VAL A 215 2.72 8.77 15.77
N VAL A 216 1.78 7.94 15.33
CA VAL A 216 1.96 7.13 14.11
C VAL A 216 2.18 8.00 12.89
N ARG A 217 1.40 9.07 12.72
CA ARG A 217 1.54 9.99 11.58
C ARG A 217 2.87 10.73 11.61
N ALA A 218 3.29 11.23 12.76
CA ALA A 218 4.56 11.91 12.93
C ALA A 218 5.73 10.97 12.63
N LEU A 219 5.68 9.72 13.12
CA LEU A 219 6.68 8.70 12.84
C LEU A 219 6.72 8.33 11.35
N ALA A 220 5.55 8.12 10.74
CA ALA A 220 5.47 7.83 9.31
C ALA A 220 6.03 8.98 8.49
N TRP A 221 5.60 10.21 8.77
CA TRP A 221 6.09 11.41 8.11
C TRP A 221 7.60 11.55 8.26
N TRP A 222 8.14 11.37 9.47
CA TRP A 222 9.57 11.45 9.73
C TRP A 222 10.36 10.41 8.94
N ARG A 223 9.85 9.18 8.84
CA ARG A 223 10.47 8.09 8.05
C ARG A 223 10.38 8.31 6.54
N THR A 224 9.35 8.98 6.07
CA THR A 224 9.16 9.25 4.63
C THR A 224 9.73 10.61 4.21
N ARG A 225 10.12 11.45 5.17
CA ARG A 225 10.66 12.78 4.93
C ARG A 225 12.14 12.64 4.58
N GLY A 226 12.45 12.88 3.31
CA GLY A 226 13.83 12.96 2.84
C GLY A 226 14.35 11.73 2.11
N ASP A 227 13.49 10.97 1.40
CA ASP A 227 13.98 9.98 0.44
C ASP A 227 14.71 10.69 -0.71
N GLY A 228 16.01 10.92 -0.52
CA GLY A 228 16.89 11.56 -1.48
C GLY A 228 16.95 10.84 -2.81
N GLN A 229 16.63 9.53 -2.83
CA GLN A 229 16.43 8.76 -4.07
C GLN A 229 15.31 9.35 -4.92
N LEU A 230 14.12 9.54 -4.34
CA LEU A 230 12.96 10.08 -5.05
C LEU A 230 13.17 11.52 -5.51
N ALA A 231 14.03 12.28 -4.82
CA ALA A 231 14.38 13.65 -5.21
C ALA A 231 15.25 13.73 -6.48
N ARG A 232 15.93 12.63 -6.84
CA ARG A 232 16.78 12.55 -8.05
C ARG A 232 16.09 11.85 -9.23
N ALA A 233 14.85 11.39 -9.04
CA ALA A 233 14.12 10.68 -10.07
C ALA A 233 13.71 11.62 -11.21
N CYS A 234 13.69 11.10 -12.44
CA CYS A 234 12.92 11.74 -13.52
C CYS A 234 11.43 11.60 -13.18
N VAL A 235 10.68 12.70 -13.19
CA VAL A 235 9.27 12.72 -12.78
C VAL A 235 8.40 13.07 -13.98
N ILE A 236 7.57 12.13 -14.41
CA ILE A 236 6.54 12.37 -15.42
C ILE A 236 5.22 12.63 -14.71
N ALA A 237 4.72 13.85 -14.85
CA ALA A 237 3.45 14.29 -14.30
C ALA A 237 2.30 14.08 -15.30
N PRO A 238 1.05 13.89 -14.84
CA PRO A 238 -0.09 13.79 -15.73
C PRO A 238 -0.32 15.07 -16.54
N SER A 239 -0.47 14.93 -17.85
CA SER A 239 -0.91 15.96 -18.79
C SER A 239 -2.29 15.59 -19.36
N PRO A 240 -3.39 15.91 -18.64
CA PRO A 240 -4.73 15.50 -19.04
C PRO A 240 -5.26 16.31 -20.22
N GLU A 241 -6.15 15.70 -20.99
CA GLU A 241 -6.89 16.35 -22.07
C GLU A 241 -7.59 17.65 -21.58
N PRO A 242 -7.50 18.75 -22.35
CA PRO A 242 -8.16 20.00 -21.99
C PRO A 242 -9.67 19.82 -21.76
N GLY A 243 -10.18 20.33 -20.65
CA GLY A 243 -11.61 20.25 -20.33
C GLY A 243 -12.10 18.88 -19.87
N ALA A 244 -11.25 17.86 -19.77
CA ALA A 244 -11.66 16.52 -19.32
C ALA A 244 -11.99 16.44 -17.81
N GLY A 245 -11.82 17.53 -17.05
CA GLY A 245 -12.23 17.60 -15.64
C GLY A 245 -11.24 16.97 -14.67
N ALA A 246 -9.94 16.96 -15.01
CA ALA A 246 -8.90 16.54 -14.09
C ALA A 246 -8.88 17.44 -12.84
N THR A 247 -8.72 16.82 -11.67
CA THR A 247 -8.65 17.55 -10.40
C THR A 247 -7.22 17.99 -10.10
N ARG A 248 -7.07 19.08 -9.36
CA ARG A 248 -5.76 19.53 -8.86
C ARG A 248 -5.03 18.42 -8.11
N ARG A 249 -5.77 17.65 -7.31
CA ARG A 249 -5.23 16.48 -6.59
C ARG A 249 -4.56 15.48 -7.52
N PHE A 250 -5.21 15.11 -8.61
CA PHE A 250 -4.66 14.13 -9.55
C PHE A 250 -3.34 14.64 -10.12
N ARG A 251 -3.29 15.88 -10.60
CA ARG A 251 -2.09 16.49 -11.18
C ARG A 251 -0.93 16.62 -10.19
N GLU A 252 -1.20 16.95 -8.93
CA GLU A 252 -0.13 17.13 -7.93
C GLU A 252 0.28 15.83 -7.21
N THR A 253 -0.55 14.79 -7.23
CA THR A 253 -0.28 13.54 -6.49
C THR A 253 0.18 12.40 -7.40
N ALA A 254 -0.51 12.19 -8.52
CA ALA A 254 -0.18 11.10 -9.41
C ALA A 254 1.11 11.43 -10.17
N ALA A 255 2.01 10.46 -10.28
CA ALA A 255 3.29 10.64 -10.95
C ALA A 255 3.88 9.28 -11.34
N VAL A 256 4.69 9.26 -12.40
CA VAL A 256 5.61 8.17 -12.70
C VAL A 256 7.01 8.69 -12.39
N ARG A 257 7.72 8.03 -11.47
CA ARG A 257 9.10 8.37 -11.12
C ARG A 257 10.03 7.28 -11.60
N ILE A 258 11.01 7.64 -12.41
CA ILE A 258 12.03 6.74 -12.94
C ILE A 258 13.30 6.93 -12.13
N LEU A 259 13.73 5.87 -11.47
CA LEU A 259 14.95 5.77 -10.67
C LEU A 259 15.96 4.88 -11.40
N PRO A 260 17.25 4.93 -11.05
CA PRO A 260 18.21 3.92 -11.50
C PRO A 260 17.74 2.51 -11.12
N GLY A 261 17.36 1.70 -12.12
CA GLY A 261 16.93 0.31 -11.93
C GLY A 261 15.48 0.10 -11.44
N GLU A 262 14.70 1.16 -11.17
CA GLU A 262 13.34 1.05 -10.66
C GLU A 262 12.38 2.09 -11.26
N VAL A 263 11.09 1.76 -11.30
CA VAL A 263 10.02 2.73 -11.54
C VAL A 263 9.02 2.73 -10.40
N VAL A 264 8.60 3.92 -9.99
CA VAL A 264 7.56 4.15 -8.98
C VAL A 264 6.33 4.74 -9.65
N LEU A 265 5.21 4.04 -9.55
CA LEU A 265 3.90 4.54 -9.95
C LEU A 265 3.16 5.07 -8.73
N THR A 266 2.87 6.37 -8.70
CA THR A 266 2.00 7.00 -7.70
C THR A 266 0.64 7.31 -8.31
N ASN A 267 -0.42 6.84 -7.67
CA ASN A 267 -1.79 7.04 -8.14
C ASN A 267 -2.47 8.27 -7.49
N THR A 268 -3.72 8.55 -7.87
CA THR A 268 -4.52 9.69 -7.36
C THR A 268 -4.70 9.71 -5.83
N PHE A 269 -4.54 8.56 -5.17
CA PHE A 269 -4.67 8.43 -3.72
C PHE A 269 -3.33 8.56 -2.98
N GLY A 270 -2.21 8.73 -3.69
CA GLY A 270 -0.87 8.72 -3.12
C GLY A 270 -0.37 7.32 -2.72
N GLU A 271 -0.92 6.27 -3.34
CA GLU A 271 -0.39 4.91 -3.21
C GLU A 271 0.78 4.75 -4.17
N GLU A 272 1.93 4.31 -3.66
CA GLU A 272 3.15 4.03 -4.41
C GLU A 272 3.28 2.54 -4.68
N ARG A 273 3.59 2.19 -5.94
CA ARG A 273 3.99 0.85 -6.37
C ARG A 273 5.35 0.91 -7.02
N TRP A 274 6.24 0.04 -6.58
CA TRP A 274 7.62 0.00 -7.03
C TRP A 274 7.83 -1.24 -7.89
N TYR A 275 8.45 -1.06 -9.06
CA TYR A 275 8.78 -2.13 -9.99
C TYR A 275 10.25 -2.05 -10.36
N ALA A 276 10.89 -3.20 -10.59
CA ALA A 276 12.21 -3.24 -11.21
C ALA A 276 12.15 -2.76 -12.65
N LEU A 277 13.25 -2.21 -13.17
CA LEU A 277 13.50 -2.04 -14.61
C LEU A 277 14.39 -3.16 -15.19
N GLY A 278 14.63 -4.22 -14.40
CA GLY A 278 15.42 -5.38 -14.80
C GLY A 278 14.85 -6.68 -14.22
N GLY A 279 15.39 -7.82 -14.66
CA GLY A 279 14.87 -9.14 -14.32
C GLY A 279 13.58 -9.48 -15.05
N THR A 280 13.19 -10.75 -15.05
CA THR A 280 12.01 -11.23 -15.80
C THR A 280 10.68 -10.74 -15.21
N HIS A 281 10.66 -10.42 -13.90
CA HIS A 281 9.51 -9.87 -13.19
C HIS A 281 9.52 -8.34 -13.13
N GLY A 282 10.51 -7.66 -13.70
CA GLY A 282 10.54 -6.21 -13.84
C GLY A 282 9.68 -5.71 -14.99
N ILE A 283 9.66 -4.39 -15.20
CA ILE A 283 9.16 -3.79 -16.43
C ILE A 283 10.24 -3.94 -17.49
N ALA A 284 9.90 -4.57 -18.61
CA ALA A 284 10.81 -4.86 -19.70
C ALA A 284 10.46 -4.09 -21.00
N ARG A 285 9.25 -3.55 -21.12
CA ARG A 285 8.83 -2.78 -22.30
C ARG A 285 7.65 -1.85 -22.01
N LEU A 286 7.53 -0.81 -22.81
CA LEU A 286 6.38 0.10 -22.84
C LEU A 286 5.53 -0.18 -24.10
N VAL A 287 4.21 -0.21 -23.94
CA VAL A 287 3.30 -0.44 -25.08
C VAL A 287 2.24 0.65 -25.15
N ARG A 288 2.26 1.42 -26.24
CA ARG A 288 1.20 2.39 -26.57
C ARG A 288 0.01 1.64 -27.17
N LEU A 289 -1.09 1.62 -26.44
CA LEU A 289 -2.34 1.00 -26.88
C LEU A 289 -3.15 1.95 -27.75
N THR A 290 -3.58 1.45 -28.91
CA THR A 290 -4.46 2.16 -29.82
C THR A 290 -5.79 1.44 -30.02
N HIS A 291 -6.84 2.20 -30.24
CA HIS A 291 -8.14 1.67 -30.56
C HIS A 291 -8.12 0.99 -31.93
N PRO A 292 -8.64 -0.24 -32.08
CA PRO A 292 -8.50 -1.03 -33.31
C PRO A 292 -9.12 -0.36 -34.54
N LYS A 293 -10.25 0.34 -34.38
CA LYS A 293 -10.95 1.04 -35.48
C LYS A 293 -10.47 2.47 -35.70
N THR A 294 -10.63 3.33 -34.69
CA THR A 294 -10.32 4.77 -34.78
C THR A 294 -8.84 5.11 -34.71
N ARG A 295 -7.96 4.16 -34.34
CA ARG A 295 -6.54 4.38 -34.08
C ARG A 295 -6.23 5.40 -32.99
N ALA A 296 -7.23 5.87 -32.25
CA ALA A 296 -7.06 6.77 -31.12
C ALA A 296 -6.25 6.10 -30.00
N ASP A 297 -5.40 6.85 -29.32
CA ASP A 297 -4.62 6.34 -28.21
C ASP A 297 -5.49 6.11 -26.97
N LEU A 298 -5.33 4.93 -26.38
CA LEU A 298 -6.10 4.49 -25.22
C LEU A 298 -5.29 4.63 -23.94
N GLY A 299 -4.03 4.18 -23.96
CA GLY A 299 -3.14 4.22 -22.80
C GLY A 299 -1.77 3.62 -23.07
N VAL A 300 -0.93 3.66 -22.04
CA VAL A 300 0.40 3.04 -22.03
C VAL A 300 0.40 1.91 -21.02
N GLU A 301 0.72 0.71 -21.49
CA GLU A 301 1.00 -0.45 -20.64
C GLU A 301 2.48 -0.52 -20.31
N LEU A 302 2.80 -0.75 -19.04
CA LEU A 302 4.11 -1.17 -18.58
C LEU A 302 4.07 -2.69 -18.48
N ARG A 303 4.83 -3.39 -19.34
CA ARG A 303 4.80 -4.85 -19.42
C ARG A 303 6.08 -5.49 -18.90
N ASP A 304 5.95 -6.69 -18.35
CA ASP A 304 7.09 -7.52 -17.96
C ASP A 304 7.70 -8.28 -19.14
N GLY A 305 8.74 -9.09 -18.86
CA GLY A 305 9.44 -9.89 -19.86
C GLY A 305 8.56 -10.96 -20.52
N ASP A 306 7.53 -11.42 -19.82
CA ASP A 306 6.51 -12.34 -20.34
C ASP A 306 5.42 -11.61 -21.15
N GLY A 307 5.53 -10.29 -21.25
CA GLY A 307 4.62 -9.45 -22.01
C GLY A 307 3.29 -9.18 -21.32
N ARG A 308 3.19 -9.42 -20.01
CA ARG A 308 1.98 -9.19 -19.21
C ARG A 308 1.96 -7.77 -18.65
N ALA A 309 0.79 -7.15 -18.54
CA ALA A 309 0.70 -5.80 -18.02
C ALA A 309 0.90 -5.78 -16.49
N ARG A 310 1.71 -4.83 -16.03
CA ARG A 310 2.08 -4.60 -14.62
C ARG A 310 1.59 -3.25 -14.11
N GLY A 311 1.50 -2.27 -15.01
CA GLY A 311 0.94 -0.94 -14.76
C GLY A 311 0.25 -0.38 -15.99
N LEU A 312 -0.73 0.50 -15.80
CA LEU A 312 -1.52 1.09 -16.88
C LEU A 312 -1.71 2.60 -16.68
N LEU A 313 -1.30 3.39 -17.68
CA LEU A 313 -1.44 4.85 -17.72
C LEU A 313 -2.46 5.23 -18.81
N PRO A 314 -3.68 5.69 -18.47
CA PRO A 314 -4.66 6.06 -19.49
C PRO A 314 -4.22 7.31 -20.26
N TRP A 315 -4.21 7.24 -21.59
CA TRP A 315 -3.63 8.28 -22.46
C TRP A 315 -4.28 9.64 -22.21
N ARG A 316 -5.63 9.65 -22.18
CA ARG A 316 -6.47 10.81 -21.92
C ARG A 316 -6.04 11.65 -20.69
N TRP A 317 -5.50 11.01 -19.65
CA TRP A 317 -5.15 11.69 -18.40
C TRP A 317 -3.67 11.99 -18.26
N TRP A 318 -2.82 11.30 -19.02
CA TRP A 318 -1.36 11.36 -18.86
C TRP A 318 -0.67 12.10 -20.00
N PHE A 319 -1.14 11.94 -21.24
CA PHE A 319 -0.43 12.36 -22.44
C PHE A 319 -1.30 13.10 -23.48
N ALA A 320 -2.58 13.36 -23.19
CA ALA A 320 -3.49 14.04 -24.11
C ALA A 320 -3.53 15.58 -23.95
N GLY A 321 -2.87 16.12 -22.92
CA GLY A 321 -2.74 17.56 -22.70
C GLY A 321 -1.67 18.22 -23.58
N SER A 322 -1.52 19.54 -23.46
CA SER A 322 -0.63 20.35 -24.30
C SER A 322 0.84 19.93 -24.28
N VAL A 323 1.32 19.43 -23.14
CA VAL A 323 2.69 18.91 -22.97
C VAL A 323 2.75 17.38 -23.00
N GLY A 324 1.65 16.72 -23.38
CA GLY A 324 1.50 15.27 -23.22
C GLY A 324 2.42 14.42 -24.10
N GLU A 325 2.59 14.79 -25.38
CA GLU A 325 3.54 14.09 -26.26
C GLU A 325 5.01 14.34 -25.83
N GLN A 326 5.32 15.51 -25.27
CA GLN A 326 6.63 15.76 -24.67
C GLN A 326 6.88 14.85 -23.46
N HIS A 327 5.92 14.78 -22.53
CA HIS A 327 6.01 13.87 -21.38
C HIS A 327 6.08 12.39 -21.79
N TRP A 328 5.44 12.01 -22.90
CA TRP A 328 5.58 10.68 -23.48
C TRP A 328 7.01 10.44 -23.99
N ALA A 329 7.60 11.39 -24.73
CA ALA A 329 8.98 11.30 -25.18
C ALA A 329 9.97 11.23 -24.00
N GLU A 330 9.80 12.08 -22.99
CA GLU A 330 10.60 12.07 -21.76
C GLU A 330 10.47 10.74 -21.01
N LEU A 331 9.27 10.15 -20.95
CA LEU A 331 9.05 8.83 -20.36
C LEU A 331 9.82 7.75 -21.12
N VAL A 332 9.73 7.74 -22.44
CA VAL A 332 10.44 6.77 -23.30
C VAL A 332 11.95 6.89 -23.15
N GLU A 333 12.46 8.12 -23.17
CA GLU A 333 13.89 8.42 -23.00
C GLU A 333 14.39 7.98 -21.62
N ALA A 334 13.63 8.28 -20.56
CA ALA A 334 14.02 7.93 -19.20
C ALA A 334 14.02 6.41 -18.95
N PHE A 335 13.08 5.67 -19.54
CA PHE A 335 13.00 4.22 -19.36
C PHE A 335 14.10 3.45 -20.11
N GLN A 336 14.52 3.92 -21.29
CA GLN A 336 15.47 3.22 -22.17
C GLN A 336 15.06 1.76 -22.47
N LEU A 337 13.76 1.46 -22.41
CA LEU A 337 13.19 0.15 -22.71
C LEU A 337 12.61 0.13 -24.14
N PRO A 338 12.48 -1.07 -24.75
CA PRO A 338 11.73 -1.22 -25.99
C PRO A 338 10.32 -0.64 -25.90
N VAL A 339 9.93 0.10 -26.95
CA VAL A 339 8.60 0.69 -27.09
C VAL A 339 7.91 0.06 -28.29
N SER A 340 6.68 -0.41 -28.11
CA SER A 340 5.84 -0.87 -29.22
C SER A 340 4.49 -0.13 -29.23
N GLN A 341 3.85 -0.14 -30.40
CA GLN A 341 2.48 0.33 -30.55
C GLN A 341 1.61 -0.86 -30.96
N GLU A 342 0.54 -1.11 -30.21
CA GLU A 342 -0.33 -2.26 -30.41
C GLU A 342 -1.80 -1.85 -30.43
N ALA A 343 -2.60 -2.54 -31.25
CA ALA A 343 -4.05 -2.37 -31.20
C ALA A 343 -4.62 -3.12 -30.01
N PHE A 344 -5.42 -2.45 -29.18
CA PHE A 344 -6.08 -3.08 -28.04
C PHE A 344 -7.01 -4.20 -28.49
N ARG A 345 -6.84 -5.37 -27.89
CA ARG A 345 -7.68 -6.55 -28.11
C ARG A 345 -8.39 -6.89 -26.79
N PRO A 346 -9.71 -6.62 -26.67
CA PRO A 346 -10.43 -6.98 -25.46
C PRO A 346 -10.43 -8.51 -25.28
N ALA A 347 -10.27 -8.97 -24.03
CA ALA A 347 -10.48 -10.36 -23.68
C ALA A 347 -11.99 -10.66 -23.67
N ASP A 348 -12.45 -11.46 -24.63
CA ASP A 348 -13.78 -12.06 -24.81
C ASP A 348 -15.05 -11.16 -24.80
N ASN A 349 -15.90 -11.43 -25.81
CA ASN A 349 -17.29 -11.00 -26.04
C ASN A 349 -17.58 -9.56 -26.58
N PRO A 350 -18.08 -9.42 -27.84
CA PRO A 350 -18.25 -8.14 -28.53
C PRO A 350 -19.71 -7.63 -28.49
N SER A 351 -19.99 -6.59 -27.69
CA SER A 351 -21.23 -5.82 -27.89
C SER A 351 -21.13 -4.31 -27.62
N HIS A 352 -20.03 -3.82 -27.03
CA HIS A 352 -19.86 -2.39 -26.72
C HIS A 352 -18.43 -1.88 -26.97
N ALA A 353 -17.77 -2.37 -28.02
CA ALA A 353 -16.37 -2.01 -28.35
C ALA A 353 -16.21 -0.64 -29.05
N ASP A 354 -17.29 0.11 -29.24
CA ASP A 354 -17.25 1.32 -30.07
C ASP A 354 -17.02 2.62 -29.28
N ASN A 355 -17.11 2.59 -27.94
CA ASN A 355 -16.79 3.76 -27.13
C ASN A 355 -15.36 3.66 -26.53
N PRO A 356 -14.43 4.54 -26.94
CA PRO A 356 -13.05 4.54 -26.46
C PRO A 356 -12.90 4.90 -24.97
N ASP A 357 -13.97 5.23 -24.24
CA ASP A 357 -13.91 5.44 -22.78
C ASP A 357 -14.09 4.14 -21.97
N PHE A 358 -14.62 3.07 -22.56
CA PHE A 358 -14.96 1.82 -21.85
C PHE A 358 -13.91 0.71 -21.97
N TRP A 359 -12.85 0.91 -22.76
CA TRP A 359 -11.78 -0.09 -22.94
C TRP A 359 -11.16 -0.53 -21.61
N ARG A 360 -11.02 0.40 -20.65
CA ARG A 360 -10.43 0.14 -19.33
C ARG A 360 -11.20 -0.92 -18.55
N GLU A 361 -12.53 -0.99 -18.66
CA GLU A 361 -13.34 -1.98 -17.95
C GLU A 361 -13.03 -3.41 -18.39
N LYS A 362 -12.62 -3.56 -19.66
CA LYS A 362 -12.26 -4.83 -20.28
C LYS A 362 -10.78 -5.19 -20.15
N HIS A 363 -9.95 -4.26 -19.68
CA HIS A 363 -8.53 -4.51 -19.47
C HIS A 363 -8.29 -5.18 -18.11
N GLU A 364 -7.34 -6.11 -18.02
CA GLU A 364 -6.96 -6.79 -16.77
C GLU A 364 -6.59 -5.84 -15.61
N LEU A 365 -5.98 -4.70 -15.92
CA LEU A 365 -5.62 -3.59 -15.03
C LEU A 365 -6.60 -2.41 -15.10
N GLY A 366 -7.87 -2.65 -15.44
CA GLY A 366 -8.89 -1.59 -15.48
C GLY A 366 -9.03 -0.77 -14.21
N ARG A 367 -8.95 -1.43 -13.04
CA ARG A 367 -8.90 -0.74 -11.74
C ARG A 367 -7.64 0.11 -11.58
N ASP A 368 -6.53 -0.31 -12.18
CA ASP A 368 -5.31 0.48 -12.17
C ASP A 368 -5.48 1.76 -12.98
N ALA A 369 -6.00 1.64 -14.20
CA ALA A 369 -6.36 2.79 -15.03
C ALA A 369 -7.30 3.75 -14.28
N GLU A 370 -8.30 3.25 -13.56
CA GLU A 370 -9.19 4.07 -12.72
C GLU A 370 -8.43 4.80 -11.60
N LYS A 371 -7.55 4.11 -10.87
CA LYS A 371 -6.72 4.75 -9.83
C LYS A 371 -5.70 5.74 -10.41
N MET A 372 -5.23 5.51 -11.63
CA MET A 372 -4.32 6.37 -12.40
C MET A 372 -5.09 7.43 -13.23
N SER A 373 -6.37 7.65 -12.94
CA SER A 373 -7.21 8.70 -13.50
C SER A 373 -7.70 9.66 -12.41
N PRO A 374 -8.23 10.84 -12.75
CA PRO A 374 -9.00 11.65 -11.82
C PRO A 374 -10.15 10.84 -11.22
N VAL A 375 -10.22 10.80 -9.89
CA VAL A 375 -11.29 10.10 -9.15
C VAL A 375 -12.21 11.13 -8.52
N HIS A 376 -13.51 10.82 -8.48
CA HIS A 376 -14.50 11.68 -7.86
C HIS A 376 -14.18 11.95 -6.37
N GLY A 377 -14.22 13.22 -5.96
CA GLY A 377 -13.73 13.67 -4.65
C GLY A 377 -14.35 12.93 -3.46
N LYS A 378 -15.62 12.46 -3.54
CA LYS A 378 -16.24 11.64 -2.48
C LYS A 378 -15.51 10.32 -2.27
N ALA A 379 -15.15 9.62 -3.35
CA ALA A 379 -14.42 8.36 -3.29
C ALA A 379 -13.00 8.58 -2.78
N VAL A 380 -12.35 9.66 -3.21
CA VAL A 380 -11.02 10.04 -2.71
C VAL A 380 -11.05 10.31 -1.22
N ARG A 381 -11.94 11.18 -0.73
CA ARG A 381 -12.05 11.48 0.71
C ARG A 381 -12.31 10.21 1.53
N ARG A 382 -13.19 9.32 1.06
CA ARG A 382 -13.46 8.05 1.75
C ARG A 382 -12.22 7.16 1.78
N ALA A 383 -11.47 7.11 0.68
CA ALA A 383 -10.23 6.37 0.63
C ALA A 383 -9.20 7.01 1.56
N THR A 384 -8.87 8.30 1.41
CA THR A 384 -7.75 8.99 2.07
C THR A 384 -7.99 9.31 3.54
N ILE A 385 -9.21 9.12 4.06
CA ILE A 385 -9.45 9.30 5.49
C ILE A 385 -8.65 8.27 6.28
N TRP A 386 -7.97 8.73 7.33
CA TRP A 386 -7.11 7.92 8.19
C TRP A 386 -7.80 6.65 8.72
N GLN A 387 -9.10 6.75 8.98
CA GLN A 387 -9.91 5.68 9.57
C GLN A 387 -10.60 4.79 8.52
N ALA A 388 -10.28 4.93 7.23
CA ALA A 388 -10.87 4.13 6.15
C ALA A 388 -10.68 2.61 6.32
N GLY A 389 -9.77 2.18 7.21
CA GLY A 389 -9.44 0.77 7.43
C GLY A 389 -9.76 0.21 8.82
N LYS A 390 -10.29 0.98 9.80
CA LYS A 390 -10.52 0.48 11.17
C LYS A 390 -11.68 1.18 11.86
N GLY A 391 -12.64 0.40 12.37
CA GLY A 391 -13.71 0.84 13.27
C GLY A 391 -14.54 2.01 12.72
N GLY A 392 -15.43 1.75 11.76
CA GLY A 392 -16.18 2.79 11.04
C GLY A 392 -16.96 3.79 11.91
N ASN A 393 -17.22 3.46 13.17
CA ASN A 393 -17.95 4.30 14.12
C ASN A 393 -17.06 4.94 15.21
N GLU A 394 -15.78 4.55 15.34
CA GLU A 394 -14.82 5.17 16.29
C GLU A 394 -14.73 6.71 16.19
N PRO A 395 -14.65 7.34 14.99
CA PRO A 395 -14.66 8.80 14.86
C PRO A 395 -15.89 9.49 15.46
N LEU A 396 -17.00 8.76 15.58
CA LEU A 396 -18.23 9.28 16.12
C LEU A 396 -18.32 9.02 17.63
N LEU A 397 -17.96 7.80 18.06
CA LEU A 397 -18.09 7.37 19.45
C LEU A 397 -17.11 8.08 20.40
N ILE A 398 -15.85 8.27 20.00
CA ILE A 398 -14.84 8.88 20.89
C ILE A 398 -15.21 10.33 21.26
N PRO A 399 -15.62 11.20 20.32
CA PRO A 399 -16.10 12.54 20.66
C PRO A 399 -17.35 12.53 21.53
N ILE A 400 -18.29 11.62 21.29
CA ILE A 400 -19.51 11.49 22.11
C ILE A 400 -19.15 11.13 23.56
N PHE A 401 -18.28 10.14 23.76
CA PHE A 401 -17.84 9.75 25.09
C PHE A 401 -17.01 10.84 25.77
N SER A 402 -16.20 11.57 25.01
CA SER A 402 -15.46 12.72 25.52
C SER A 402 -16.39 13.87 25.92
N ALA A 403 -17.49 14.09 25.19
CA ALA A 403 -18.45 15.16 25.47
C ALA A 403 -19.10 15.03 26.86
N LEU A 404 -19.27 13.81 27.38
CA LEU A 404 -19.76 13.55 28.74
C LEU A 404 -18.90 14.22 29.81
N LEU A 405 -17.60 14.34 29.55
CA LEU A 405 -16.61 14.87 30.50
C LEU A 405 -16.27 16.34 30.24
N VAL A 406 -16.73 16.93 29.13
CA VAL A 406 -16.50 18.35 28.78
C VAL A 406 -17.14 19.31 29.79
N GLY A 407 -18.24 18.90 30.44
CA GLY A 407 -18.87 19.68 31.51
C GLY A 407 -17.89 20.07 32.64
N GLY A 408 -16.81 19.29 32.82
CA GLY A 408 -15.72 19.61 33.75
C GLY A 408 -15.02 20.96 33.48
N LEU A 409 -15.11 21.51 32.26
CA LEU A 409 -14.60 22.86 31.97
C LEU A 409 -15.20 23.95 32.85
N PHE A 410 -16.42 23.73 33.33
CA PHE A 410 -17.17 24.66 34.18
C PHE A 410 -17.08 24.31 35.67
N ALA A 411 -16.27 23.30 36.04
CA ALA A 411 -16.07 22.93 37.42
C ALA A 411 -15.19 23.96 38.15
N GLU A 412 -15.48 24.20 39.44
CA GLU A 412 -14.67 25.09 40.28
C GLU A 412 -13.31 24.44 40.63
N SER A 413 -13.30 23.11 40.76
CA SER A 413 -12.09 22.34 41.11
C SER A 413 -11.09 22.29 39.95
N ALA A 414 -9.79 22.35 40.30
CA ALA A 414 -8.71 22.25 39.32
C ALA A 414 -8.73 20.90 38.57
N LEU A 415 -9.06 19.80 39.27
CA LEU A 415 -9.18 18.48 38.68
C LEU A 415 -10.35 18.40 37.68
N GLY A 416 -11.51 18.97 38.00
CA GLY A 416 -12.65 19.02 37.09
C GLY A 416 -12.32 19.80 35.81
N ARG A 417 -11.65 20.95 35.93
CA ARG A 417 -11.18 21.72 34.77
C ARG A 417 -10.20 20.94 33.91
N ALA A 418 -9.25 20.24 34.52
CA ALA A 418 -8.31 19.39 33.79
C ALA A 418 -9.01 18.27 33.01
N VAL A 419 -10.02 17.62 33.61
CA VAL A 419 -10.88 16.63 32.94
C VAL A 419 -11.54 17.26 31.71
N GLY A 420 -12.16 18.42 31.88
CA GLY A 420 -12.83 19.14 30.80
C GLY A 420 -11.88 19.51 29.65
N ILE A 421 -10.68 20.00 29.96
CA ILE A 421 -9.66 20.38 28.97
C ILE A 421 -9.21 19.16 28.16
N VAL A 422 -8.81 18.07 28.82
CA VAL A 422 -8.35 16.85 28.13
C VAL A 422 -9.46 16.27 27.26
N SER A 423 -10.70 16.31 27.71
CA SER A 423 -11.87 15.85 26.97
C SER A 423 -12.15 16.71 25.73
N ALA A 424 -12.06 18.03 25.87
CA ALA A 424 -12.17 18.96 24.74
C ALA A 424 -11.04 18.78 23.72
N LEU A 425 -9.80 18.60 24.20
CA LEU A 425 -8.64 18.30 23.34
C LEU A 425 -8.83 16.98 22.59
N THR A 426 -9.43 15.96 23.23
CA THR A 426 -9.76 14.68 22.59
C THR A 426 -10.73 14.89 21.42
N ILE A 427 -11.80 15.66 21.62
CA ILE A 427 -12.78 16.00 20.56
C ILE A 427 -12.08 16.72 19.40
N VAL A 428 -11.29 17.75 19.70
CA VAL A 428 -10.57 18.53 18.68
C VAL A 428 -9.57 17.66 17.92
N ALA A 429 -8.83 16.79 18.61
CA ALA A 429 -7.83 15.92 17.99
C ALA A 429 -8.46 14.85 17.06
N VAL A 430 -9.69 14.40 17.35
CA VAL A 430 -10.41 13.44 16.50
C VAL A 430 -11.13 14.13 15.34
N LEU A 431 -11.92 15.18 15.62
CA LEU A 431 -12.77 15.83 14.63
C LEU A 431 -12.03 16.87 13.80
N GLY A 432 -11.09 17.61 14.39
CA GLY A 432 -10.35 18.70 13.75
C GLY A 432 -9.68 18.25 12.45
N PRO A 433 -8.82 17.20 12.46
CA PRO A 433 -8.20 16.71 11.23
C PRO A 433 -9.21 16.26 10.16
N SER A 434 -10.34 15.69 10.56
CA SER A 434 -11.39 15.25 9.64
C SER A 434 -12.11 16.42 8.98
N VAL A 435 -12.45 17.47 9.76
CA VAL A 435 -13.06 18.70 9.26
C VAL A 435 -12.09 19.43 8.32
N VAL A 436 -10.84 19.61 8.74
CA VAL A 436 -9.79 20.24 7.92
C VAL A 436 -9.59 19.46 6.62
N HIS A 437 -9.51 18.12 6.69
CA HIS A 437 -9.38 17.28 5.49
C HIS A 437 -10.57 17.42 4.54
N GLN A 438 -11.81 17.42 5.05
CA GLN A 438 -12.99 17.58 4.21
C GLN A 438 -13.07 18.97 3.57
N LEU A 439 -12.78 20.03 4.32
CA LEU A 439 -12.79 21.42 3.83
C LEU A 439 -11.71 21.63 2.78
N THR A 440 -10.45 21.31 3.10
CA THR A 440 -9.33 21.44 2.16
C THR A 440 -9.54 20.58 0.91
N SER A 441 -10.07 19.37 1.06
CA SER A 441 -10.38 18.52 -0.10
C SER A 441 -11.39 19.19 -1.03
N ARG A 442 -12.52 19.67 -0.50
CA ARG A 442 -13.59 20.26 -1.32
C ARG A 442 -13.22 21.63 -1.91
N LEU A 443 -12.53 22.46 -1.13
CA LEU A 443 -12.25 23.85 -1.50
C LEU A 443 -11.04 23.97 -2.43
N PHE A 444 -10.13 23.01 -2.41
CA PHE A 444 -8.85 23.11 -3.11
C PHE A 444 -8.56 21.89 -3.99
N TRP A 445 -8.52 20.69 -3.40
CA TRP A 445 -8.02 19.50 -4.08
C TRP A 445 -8.95 18.90 -5.12
N ASP A 446 -10.26 18.94 -4.86
CA ASP A 446 -11.29 18.32 -5.69
C ASP A 446 -11.84 19.28 -6.76
N ARG A 447 -11.30 20.51 -6.85
CA ARG A 447 -11.68 21.45 -7.90
C ARG A 447 -11.07 21.01 -9.25
N PRO A 448 -11.80 21.19 -10.36
CA PRO A 448 -11.23 21.05 -11.69
C PRO A 448 -10.04 22.01 -11.82
N ASP A 449 -8.93 21.50 -12.32
CA ASP A 449 -7.80 22.34 -12.66
C ASP A 449 -7.92 22.75 -14.13
N ALA A 450 -7.86 24.05 -14.40
CA ALA A 450 -8.16 24.64 -15.71
C ALA A 450 -7.04 24.41 -16.76
N GLY A 451 -6.10 23.50 -16.50
CA GLY A 451 -5.09 23.08 -17.48
C GLY A 451 -4.01 24.12 -17.76
N GLY A 452 -3.77 25.07 -16.85
CA GLY A 452 -2.61 25.96 -16.96
C GLY A 452 -1.30 25.17 -16.89
N PRO A 453 -0.23 25.61 -17.61
CA PRO A 453 1.09 25.04 -17.46
C PRO A 453 1.54 25.24 -16.01
N SER A 454 1.94 24.14 -15.37
CA SER A 454 2.50 24.10 -14.01
C SER A 454 4.01 24.18 -14.06
#